data_AF-A0A533SKX6-F1
#
_entry.id   AF-A0A533SKX6-F1
#
_cell.length_a   1.000
_cell.length_b   1.000
_cell.length_c   1.000
_cell.angle_alpha   90.00
_cell.angle_beta   90.00
_cell.angle_gamma   90.00
#
_symmetry.space_group_name_H-M   'P 1'
#
loop_
_entity.id
_entity.type
_entity.pdbx_description
1 polymer ?
#
loop_
_entity_poly.entity_id
_entity_poly.type
_entity_poly.pdbx_seq_one_letter_code
_entity_poly.pdbx_strand_id
1 'polypeptide(L)'
;MISLTIDGQSIQVTEGRTLLEACREHGIPIPTLCYHPALEPYGGCRLCMVELEIPGRLPRLVAACVYPCEEGLMVHTRSALALKSRRMTAELLLAGARGVPEIEQLAVELGVETVRFRLPETNACVLCGLCVRACREIVGVAAISLIERGMAKKVSAPFELASSRCIGCGTCVLICPTGAFR
;
A
#
# COMPACT_ATOMS: atom_id res chain seq x y z
N MET A 1 20.79 16.24 -5.09
CA MET A 1 20.72 14.89 -5.71
C MET A 1 21.29 13.93 -4.68
N ILE A 2 20.58 12.84 -4.39
CA ILE A 2 20.97 11.84 -3.39
C ILE A 2 21.43 10.57 -4.11
N SER A 3 22.57 10.01 -3.73
CA SER A 3 23.04 8.71 -4.22
C SER A 3 22.67 7.60 -3.22
N LEU A 4 22.10 6.51 -3.72
CA LEU A 4 21.81 5.31 -2.94
C LEU A 4 21.95 4.06 -3.80
N THR A 5 22.02 2.89 -3.16
CA THR A 5 22.15 1.59 -3.83
C THR A 5 20.87 0.79 -3.63
N ILE A 6 20.24 0.35 -4.71
CA ILE A 6 19.07 -0.55 -4.68
C ILE A 6 19.40 -1.83 -5.42
N ASP A 7 19.31 -2.98 -4.74
CA ASP A 7 19.63 -4.31 -5.30
C ASP A 7 21.01 -4.36 -6.01
N GLY A 8 21.99 -3.65 -5.45
CA GLY A 8 23.36 -3.55 -6.01
C GLY A 8 23.53 -2.50 -7.11
N GLN A 9 22.45 -1.87 -7.59
CA GLN A 9 22.50 -0.79 -8.56
C GLN A 9 22.62 0.57 -7.86
N SER A 10 23.68 1.32 -8.16
CA SER A 10 23.80 2.71 -7.72
C SER A 10 22.87 3.59 -8.56
N ILE A 11 22.02 4.36 -7.88
CA ILE A 11 21.05 5.27 -8.49
C ILE A 11 21.18 6.68 -7.89
N GLN A 12 20.75 7.67 -8.66
CA GLN A 12 20.66 9.04 -8.19
C GLN A 12 19.24 9.57 -8.32
N VAL A 13 18.75 10.18 -7.24
CA VAL A 13 17.38 10.69 -7.17
C VAL A 13 17.34 12.12 -6.68
N THR A 14 16.26 12.80 -7.03
CA THR A 14 16.00 14.15 -6.51
C THR A 14 15.69 14.07 -5.00
N GLU A 15 16.16 15.06 -4.25
CA GLU A 15 15.86 15.16 -2.82
C GLU A 15 14.35 15.23 -2.55
N GLY A 16 13.90 14.65 -1.44
CA GLY A 16 12.49 14.59 -1.05
C GLY A 16 11.71 13.42 -1.65
N ARG A 17 12.32 12.58 -2.49
CA ARG A 17 11.71 11.35 -3.01
C ARG A 17 11.68 10.24 -1.96
N THR A 18 10.68 9.39 -2.06
CA THR A 18 10.57 8.15 -1.29
C THR A 18 11.28 7.00 -2.00
N LEU A 19 11.62 5.94 -1.26
CA LEU A 19 12.22 4.74 -1.84
C LEU A 19 11.34 4.10 -2.93
N LEU A 20 10.01 4.17 -2.79
CA LEU A 20 9.09 3.65 -3.81
C LEU A 20 9.17 4.45 -5.12
N GLU A 21 9.20 5.78 -5.03
CA GLU A 21 9.35 6.64 -6.20
C GLU A 21 10.68 6.40 -6.89
N ALA A 22 11.77 6.35 -6.11
CA ALA A 22 13.10 5.99 -6.61
C ALA A 22 13.10 4.65 -7.35
N CYS A 23 12.50 3.61 -6.76
CA CYS A 23 12.40 2.30 -7.42
C CYS A 23 11.63 2.39 -8.75
N ARG A 24 10.51 3.12 -8.79
CA ARG A 24 9.68 3.25 -10.00
C ARG A 24 10.38 4.05 -11.11
N GLU A 25 11.05 5.14 -10.77
CA GLU A 25 11.84 5.95 -11.71
C GLU A 25 12.95 5.13 -12.37
N HIS A 26 13.45 4.10 -11.70
CA HIS A 26 14.47 3.17 -12.19
C HIS A 26 13.94 1.80 -12.65
N GLY A 27 12.62 1.65 -12.83
CA GLY A 27 12.01 0.42 -13.36
C GLY A 27 12.05 -0.79 -12.42
N ILE A 28 12.25 -0.58 -11.11
CA ILE A 28 12.24 -1.61 -10.08
C ILE A 28 10.80 -1.73 -9.51
N PRO A 29 10.07 -2.81 -9.82
CA PRO A 29 8.67 -2.93 -9.40
C PRO A 29 8.56 -3.26 -7.91
N ILE A 30 7.76 -2.48 -7.19
CA ILE A 30 7.37 -2.76 -5.81
C ILE A 30 5.83 -2.73 -5.73
N PRO A 31 5.18 -3.81 -5.24
CA PRO A 31 3.72 -3.89 -5.20
C PRO A 31 3.15 -2.92 -4.17
N THR A 32 2.01 -2.32 -4.52
CA THR A 32 1.27 -1.39 -3.66
C THR A 32 -0.22 -1.50 -3.93
N LEU A 33 -1.04 -1.45 -2.87
CA LEU A 33 -2.49 -1.28 -2.99
C LEU A 33 -2.98 0.09 -2.52
N CYS A 34 -2.29 0.69 -1.54
CA CYS A 34 -2.73 1.96 -0.93
C CYS A 34 -1.99 3.19 -1.44
N TYR A 35 -1.07 3.04 -2.40
CA TYR A 35 -0.31 4.15 -2.95
C TYR A 35 -0.98 4.65 -4.23
N HIS A 36 -1.05 5.97 -4.39
CA HIS A 36 -1.44 6.62 -5.63
C HIS A 36 -0.62 7.91 -5.77
N PRO A 37 -0.05 8.22 -6.96
CA PRO A 37 0.85 9.36 -7.13
C PRO A 37 0.19 10.73 -6.89
N ALA A 38 -1.13 10.82 -7.01
CA ALA A 38 -1.89 12.05 -6.74
C ALA A 38 -2.34 12.20 -5.26
N LEU A 39 -1.88 11.34 -4.35
CA LEU A 39 -2.21 11.38 -2.93
C LEU A 39 -0.94 11.35 -2.09
N GLU A 40 -1.03 11.82 -0.84
CA GLU A 40 0.12 11.75 0.06
C GLU A 40 0.55 10.29 0.34
N PRO A 41 1.82 10.05 0.67
CA PRO A 41 2.28 8.76 1.19
C PRO A 41 1.48 8.27 2.42
N TYR A 42 1.01 7.02 2.39
CA TYR A 42 0.14 6.48 3.45
C TYR A 42 0.73 5.34 4.27
N GLY A 43 1.47 4.42 3.63
CA GLY A 43 2.06 3.27 4.34
C GLY A 43 1.07 2.24 4.88
N GLY A 44 -0.22 2.31 4.54
CA GLY A 44 -1.26 1.46 5.14
C GLY A 44 -1.20 -0.04 4.77
N CYS A 45 -1.02 -0.38 3.49
CA CYS A 45 -1.16 -1.77 3.02
C CYS A 45 0.06 -2.66 3.28
N ARG A 46 1.24 -2.09 3.56
CA ARG A 46 2.50 -2.82 3.82
C ARG A 46 2.95 -3.82 2.74
N LEU A 47 2.47 -3.70 1.50
CA LEU A 47 3.03 -4.48 0.37
C LEU A 47 4.39 -3.94 -0.10
N CYS A 48 4.65 -2.65 0.11
CA CYS A 48 5.89 -1.99 -0.32
C CYS A 48 7.09 -2.22 0.62
N MET A 49 7.09 -3.28 1.42
CA MET A 49 8.17 -3.52 2.38
C MET A 49 9.46 -3.86 1.66
N VAL A 50 10.54 -3.17 1.99
CA VAL A 50 11.91 -3.40 1.50
C VAL A 50 12.84 -3.56 2.70
N GLU A 51 13.94 -4.28 2.53
CA GLU A 51 14.96 -4.38 3.56
C GLU A 51 15.97 -3.26 3.40
N LEU A 52 16.21 -2.55 4.50
CA LEU A 52 17.16 -1.46 4.58
C LEU A 52 18.38 -1.93 5.37
N GLU A 53 19.55 -1.79 4.77
CA GLU A 53 20.83 -2.06 5.39
C GLU A 53 21.53 -0.73 5.69
N ILE A 54 21.94 -0.56 6.95
CA ILE A 54 22.69 0.59 7.42
C ILE A 54 23.95 0.05 8.11
N PRO A 55 25.15 0.50 7.73
CA PRO A 55 26.39 0.07 8.36
C PRO A 55 26.34 0.19 9.89
N GLY A 56 26.75 -0.88 10.59
CA GLY A 56 26.76 -0.93 12.05
C GLY A 56 25.39 -1.12 12.72
N ARG A 57 24.31 -1.35 11.94
CA ARG A 57 22.98 -1.68 12.46
C ARG A 57 22.46 -2.96 11.84
N LEU A 58 21.58 -3.63 12.56
CA LEU A 58 20.87 -4.78 12.00
C LEU A 58 19.95 -4.31 10.85
N PRO A 59 19.88 -5.08 9.75
CA PRO A 59 18.92 -4.83 8.69
C PRO A 59 17.49 -4.79 9.24
N ARG A 60 16.66 -3.92 8.68
CA ARG A 60 15.25 -3.80 9.09
C ARG A 60 14.35 -3.60 7.89
N LEU A 61 13.10 -4.03 8.02
CA LEU A 61 12.09 -3.74 7.02
C LEU A 61 11.54 -2.32 7.18
N VAL A 62 11.41 -1.62 6.05
CA VAL A 62 10.76 -0.31 5.98
C VAL A 62 9.74 -0.29 4.85
N ALA A 63 8.71 0.56 4.99
CA ALA A 63 7.72 0.74 3.94
C ALA A 63 8.25 1.73 2.89
N ALA A 64 8.59 1.26 1.70
CA ALA A 64 9.22 2.08 0.66
C ALA A 64 8.38 3.31 0.27
N CYS A 65 7.06 3.22 0.35
CA CYS A 65 6.16 4.30 -0.06
C CYS A 65 6.19 5.54 0.84
N VAL A 66 6.74 5.45 2.06
CA VAL A 66 6.81 6.57 3.02
C VAL A 66 8.25 6.85 3.47
N TYR A 67 9.17 5.91 3.25
CA TYR A 67 10.55 6.07 3.69
C TYR A 67 11.30 7.00 2.73
N PRO A 68 11.90 8.10 3.20
CA PRO A 68 12.63 9.04 2.34
C PRO A 68 13.94 8.43 1.84
N CYS A 69 14.37 8.81 0.64
CA CYS A 69 15.72 8.53 0.18
C CYS A 69 16.72 9.33 1.01
N GLU A 70 17.77 8.67 1.49
CA GLU A 70 18.90 9.28 2.22
C GLU A 70 20.21 8.85 1.53
N GLU A 71 21.25 9.66 1.69
CA GLU A 71 22.55 9.43 1.06
C GLU A 71 23.19 8.13 1.58
N GLY A 72 23.71 7.31 0.67
CA GLY A 72 24.44 6.09 1.00
C GLY A 72 23.58 4.94 1.53
N LEU A 73 22.23 5.01 1.45
CA LEU A 73 21.38 3.88 1.81
C LEU A 73 21.63 2.66 0.91
N MET A 74 21.57 1.48 1.51
CA MET A 74 21.54 0.21 0.80
C MET A 74 20.18 -0.43 0.99
N VAL A 75 19.46 -0.63 -0.12
CA VAL A 75 18.09 -1.15 -0.14
C VAL A 75 18.05 -2.45 -0.90
N HIS A 76 17.44 -3.47 -0.30
CA HIS A 76 17.23 -4.78 -0.92
C HIS A 76 15.73 -5.00 -1.10
N THR A 77 15.27 -4.97 -2.35
CA THR A 77 13.84 -5.11 -2.67
C THR A 77 13.42 -6.56 -2.84
N ARG A 78 14.39 -7.46 -3.07
CA ARG A 78 14.19 -8.90 -3.31
C ARG A 78 14.82 -9.79 -2.24
N SER A 79 15.19 -9.25 -1.09
CA SER A 79 15.75 -10.05 -0.01
C SER A 79 14.75 -11.07 0.53
N ALA A 80 15.25 -12.13 1.17
CA ALA A 80 14.40 -13.15 1.78
C ALA A 80 13.43 -12.55 2.81
N LEU A 81 13.88 -11.55 3.58
CA LEU A 81 13.07 -10.87 4.58
C LEU A 81 11.95 -10.04 3.94
N ALA A 82 12.28 -9.26 2.90
CA ALA A 82 11.29 -8.46 2.16
C ALA A 82 10.23 -9.35 1.50
N LEU A 83 10.66 -10.39 0.77
CA LEU A 83 9.74 -11.31 0.09
C LEU A 83 8.85 -12.06 1.07
N LYS A 84 9.38 -12.52 2.21
CA LYS A 84 8.60 -13.18 3.27
C LYS A 84 7.53 -12.24 3.85
N SER A 85 7.87 -10.97 4.09
CA SER A 85 6.93 -9.97 4.59
C SER A 85 5.81 -9.67 3.59
N ARG A 86 6.15 -9.51 2.30
CA ARG A 86 5.17 -9.28 1.23
C ARG A 86 4.23 -10.47 1.05
N ARG A 87 4.76 -11.70 1.03
CA ARG A 87 3.96 -12.92 0.93
C ARG A 87 2.99 -13.07 2.10
N MET A 88 3.44 -12.83 3.33
CA MET A 88 2.56 -12.85 4.52
C MET A 88 1.44 -11.81 4.40
N THR A 89 1.77 -10.60 3.93
CA THR A 89 0.78 -9.53 3.75
C THR A 89 -0.24 -9.90 2.68
N ALA A 90 0.21 -10.43 1.54
CA ALA A 90 -0.65 -10.89 0.46
C ALA A 90 -1.55 -12.05 0.89
N GLU A 91 -1.03 -13.00 1.67
CA GLU A 91 -1.82 -14.10 2.23
C GLU A 91 -2.93 -13.60 3.16
N LEU A 92 -2.66 -12.61 4.02
CA LEU A 92 -3.66 -12.00 4.88
C LEU A 92 -4.72 -11.23 4.08
N LEU A 93 -4.30 -10.50 3.04
CA LEU A 93 -5.22 -9.82 2.13
C LEU A 93 -6.13 -10.83 1.41
N LEU A 94 -5.56 -11.92 0.88
CA LEU A 94 -6.31 -12.99 0.23
C LEU A 94 -7.26 -13.71 1.18
N ALA A 95 -6.88 -13.90 2.45
CA ALA A 95 -7.75 -14.46 3.46
C ALA A 95 -9.00 -13.60 3.72
N GLY A 96 -8.87 -12.27 3.63
CA GLY A 96 -9.96 -11.32 3.85
C GLY A 96 -10.73 -10.90 2.60
N ALA A 97 -10.19 -11.10 1.41
CA ALA A 97 -10.75 -10.64 0.14
C ALA A 97 -10.73 -11.73 -0.94
N ARG A 98 -11.01 -12.98 -0.55
CA ARG A 98 -11.11 -14.11 -1.49
C ARG A 98 -12.17 -13.85 -2.57
N GLY A 99 -11.89 -14.21 -3.82
CA GLY A 99 -12.79 -13.97 -4.95
C GLY A 99 -12.69 -12.56 -5.53
N VAL A 100 -11.80 -11.70 -5.03
CA VAL A 100 -11.46 -10.40 -5.63
C VAL A 100 -10.31 -10.61 -6.63
N PRO A 101 -10.52 -10.41 -7.94
CA PRO A 101 -9.52 -10.73 -8.96
C PRO A 101 -8.16 -10.06 -8.72
N GLU A 102 -8.14 -8.78 -8.33
CA GLU A 102 -6.90 -8.03 -8.12
C GLU A 102 -6.10 -8.57 -6.92
N ILE A 103 -6.76 -9.10 -5.90
CA ILE A 103 -6.10 -9.71 -4.73
C ILE A 103 -5.63 -11.13 -5.05
N GLU A 104 -6.39 -11.88 -5.84
CA GLU A 104 -5.97 -13.21 -6.31
C GLU A 104 -4.74 -13.12 -7.21
N GLN A 105 -4.72 -12.16 -8.14
CA GLN A 105 -3.56 -11.91 -8.99
C GLN A 105 -2.33 -11.50 -8.16
N LEU A 106 -2.49 -10.55 -7.22
CA LEU A 106 -1.42 -10.12 -6.33
C LEU A 106 -0.83 -11.29 -5.52
N ALA A 107 -1.68 -12.20 -5.06
CA ALA A 107 -1.27 -13.39 -4.32
C ALA A 107 -0.44 -14.34 -5.19
N VAL A 108 -0.85 -14.56 -6.45
CA VAL A 108 -0.10 -15.35 -7.44
C VAL A 108 1.27 -14.72 -7.72
N GLU A 109 1.32 -13.41 -7.99
CA GLU A 109 2.57 -12.68 -8.26
C GLU A 109 3.58 -12.76 -7.11
N LEU A 110 3.10 -12.84 -5.87
CA LEU A 110 3.93 -12.95 -4.66
C LEU A 110 4.17 -14.39 -4.20
N GLY A 111 3.70 -15.38 -4.96
CA GLY A 111 3.91 -16.80 -4.69
C GLY A 111 3.21 -17.27 -3.42
N VAL A 112 1.97 -16.84 -3.20
CA VAL A 112 1.10 -17.37 -2.14
C VAL A 112 0.42 -18.63 -2.66
N GLU A 113 0.95 -19.79 -2.30
CA GLU A 113 0.40 -21.10 -2.73
C GLU A 113 -0.73 -21.59 -1.82
N THR A 114 -0.64 -21.28 -0.52
CA THR A 114 -1.59 -21.73 0.50
C THR A 114 -1.98 -20.57 1.39
N VAL A 115 -3.24 -20.60 1.87
CA VAL A 115 -3.76 -19.60 2.81
C VAL A 115 -4.02 -20.30 4.14
N ARG A 116 -3.22 -19.95 5.15
CA ARG A 116 -3.27 -20.53 6.50
C ARG A 116 -4.35 -19.86 7.37
N PHE A 117 -4.72 -18.64 7.03
CA PHE A 117 -5.70 -17.85 7.77
C PHE A 117 -7.10 -18.06 7.22
N ARG A 118 -8.07 -18.22 8.11
CA ARG A 118 -9.49 -18.29 7.75
C ARG A 118 -10.22 -17.20 8.54
N LEU A 119 -10.77 -16.23 7.80
CA LEU A 119 -11.62 -15.20 8.38
C LEU A 119 -13.09 -15.63 8.25
N PRO A 120 -13.95 -15.26 9.22
CA PRO A 120 -15.36 -15.64 9.20
C PRO A 120 -16.11 -15.02 8.01
N GLU A 121 -15.67 -13.82 7.60
CA GLU A 121 -16.25 -13.08 6.49
C GLU A 121 -15.15 -12.58 5.56
N THR A 122 -15.50 -12.48 4.29
CA THR A 122 -14.64 -11.92 3.24
C THR A 122 -15.31 -10.69 2.66
N ASN A 123 -14.53 -9.65 2.40
CA ASN A 123 -15.00 -8.38 1.88
C ASN A 123 -14.12 -7.93 0.71
N ALA A 124 -14.72 -7.28 -0.29
CA ALA A 124 -13.95 -6.70 -1.38
C ALA A 124 -13.08 -5.52 -0.92
N CYS A 125 -13.49 -4.81 0.13
CA CYS A 125 -12.72 -3.69 0.68
C CYS A 125 -11.54 -4.18 1.51
N VAL A 126 -10.31 -3.88 1.06
CA VAL A 126 -9.06 -4.19 1.78
C VAL A 126 -8.57 -3.05 2.68
N LEU A 127 -9.43 -2.06 2.96
CA LEU A 127 -9.13 -0.92 3.84
C LEU A 127 -7.87 -0.13 3.43
N CYS A 128 -7.58 -0.05 2.13
CA CYS A 128 -6.42 0.69 1.60
C CYS A 128 -6.52 2.21 1.81
N GLY A 129 -7.72 2.73 2.06
CA GLY A 129 -7.99 4.14 2.33
C GLY A 129 -7.91 5.07 1.12
N LEU A 130 -7.67 4.57 -0.10
CA LEU A 130 -7.57 5.41 -1.30
C LEU A 130 -8.84 6.24 -1.55
N CYS A 131 -10.03 5.63 -1.42
CA CYS A 131 -11.30 6.32 -1.59
C CYS A 131 -11.52 7.46 -0.59
N VAL A 132 -11.21 7.23 0.69
CA VAL A 132 -11.32 8.21 1.77
C VAL A 132 -10.37 9.37 1.54
N ARG A 133 -9.12 9.06 1.19
CA ARG A 133 -8.08 10.06 0.94
C ARG A 133 -8.36 10.86 -0.31
N ALA A 134 -8.78 10.24 -1.41
CA ALA A 134 -9.22 10.97 -2.59
C ALA A 134 -10.42 11.88 -2.31
N CYS A 135 -11.41 11.42 -1.54
CA CYS A 135 -12.56 12.24 -1.16
C CYS A 135 -12.17 13.48 -0.33
N ARG A 136 -11.09 13.38 0.46
CA ARG A 136 -10.58 14.47 1.30
C ARG A 136 -9.57 15.37 0.59
N GLU A 137 -8.53 14.78 0.02
CA GLU A 137 -7.34 15.46 -0.52
C GLU A 137 -7.57 15.99 -1.95
N ILE A 138 -8.30 15.24 -2.78
CA ILE A 138 -8.54 15.62 -4.18
C ILE A 138 -9.88 16.35 -4.31
N VAL A 139 -10.96 15.76 -3.80
CA VAL A 139 -12.32 16.33 -3.97
C VAL A 139 -12.59 17.44 -2.93
N GLY A 140 -11.97 17.38 -1.75
CA GLY A 140 -12.11 18.41 -0.72
C GLY A 140 -13.39 18.34 0.12
N VAL A 141 -14.22 17.29 -0.02
CA VAL A 141 -15.52 17.20 0.67
C VAL A 141 -15.51 16.32 1.92
N ALA A 142 -14.60 15.33 1.97
CA ALA A 142 -14.46 14.37 3.08
C ALA A 142 -15.79 13.71 3.52
N ALA A 143 -16.57 13.24 2.54
CA ALA A 143 -17.89 12.65 2.78
C ALA A 143 -17.85 11.23 3.37
N ILE A 144 -16.74 10.51 3.18
CA ILE A 144 -16.51 9.15 3.70
C ILE A 144 -15.19 9.10 4.49
N SER A 145 -15.11 8.16 5.43
CA SER A 145 -13.94 7.95 6.29
C SER A 145 -13.75 6.47 6.66
N LEU A 146 -12.60 6.15 7.26
CA LEU A 146 -12.44 4.88 7.97
C LEU A 146 -13.00 5.04 9.38
N ILE A 147 -14.11 4.37 9.67
CA ILE A 147 -14.74 4.37 10.98
C ILE A 147 -14.41 3.08 11.73
N GLU A 148 -14.73 3.05 13.02
CA GLU A 148 -14.42 1.94 13.94
C GLU A 148 -12.92 1.69 14.10
N ARG A 149 -12.56 0.57 14.77
CA ARG A 149 -11.17 0.19 15.06
C ARG A 149 -10.96 -1.32 14.97
N GLY A 150 -9.69 -1.72 14.84
CA GLY A 150 -9.31 -3.13 14.75
C GLY A 150 -9.99 -3.85 13.59
N MET A 151 -10.56 -5.03 13.86
CA MET A 151 -11.27 -5.86 12.90
C MET A 151 -12.64 -5.29 12.47
N ALA A 152 -13.21 -4.36 13.25
CA ALA A 152 -14.50 -3.73 12.93
C ALA A 152 -14.35 -2.55 11.95
N LYS A 153 -13.11 -2.19 11.56
CA LYS A 153 -12.87 -1.07 10.65
C LYS A 153 -13.59 -1.27 9.32
N LYS A 154 -14.26 -0.21 8.87
CA LYS A 154 -14.94 -0.16 7.57
C LYS A 154 -14.91 1.25 7.00
N VAL A 155 -15.07 1.35 5.69
CA VAL A 155 -15.25 2.66 5.03
C VAL A 155 -16.73 3.00 5.07
N SER A 156 -17.08 4.13 5.69
CA SER A 156 -18.44 4.65 5.72
C SER A 156 -18.45 6.16 5.96
N ALA A 157 -19.62 6.77 5.78
CA ALA A 157 -19.84 8.13 6.24
C ALA A 157 -19.92 8.17 7.78
N PRO A 158 -19.68 9.34 8.42
CA PRO A 158 -19.82 9.49 9.87
C PRO A 158 -21.20 9.01 10.36
N PHE A 159 -21.21 8.26 11.46
CA PHE A 159 -22.42 7.63 12.03
C PHE A 159 -23.16 6.68 11.08
N GLU A 160 -22.53 6.29 9.98
CA GLU A 160 -23.14 5.47 8.92
C GLU A 160 -24.37 6.13 8.27
N LEU A 161 -24.48 7.46 8.39
CA LEU A 161 -25.53 8.25 7.79
C LEU A 161 -25.03 8.89 6.50
N ALA A 162 -25.87 8.89 5.47
CA ALA A 162 -25.55 9.51 4.19
C ALA A 162 -25.07 10.96 4.40
N SER A 163 -23.86 11.27 3.95
CA SER A 163 -23.28 12.59 4.12
C SER A 163 -23.86 13.57 3.10
N SER A 164 -24.44 14.66 3.58
CA SER A 164 -24.88 15.78 2.73
C SER A 164 -23.75 16.47 1.98
N ARG A 165 -22.48 16.18 2.34
CA ARG A 165 -21.28 16.67 1.63
C ARG A 165 -20.94 15.82 0.40
N CYS A 166 -21.55 14.64 0.24
CA CYS A 166 -21.31 13.81 -0.94
C CYS A 166 -21.98 14.43 -2.16
N ILE A 167 -21.18 14.78 -3.17
CA ILE A 167 -21.64 15.37 -4.44
C ILE A 167 -21.76 14.36 -5.58
N GLY A 168 -21.60 13.06 -5.31
CA GLY A 168 -21.73 12.01 -6.34
C GLY A 168 -20.63 12.00 -7.41
N CYS A 169 -19.42 12.51 -7.12
CA CYS A 169 -18.33 12.64 -8.10
C CYS A 169 -17.74 11.31 -8.63
N GLY A 170 -18.02 10.17 -7.98
CA GLY A 170 -17.52 8.86 -8.43
C GLY A 170 -16.04 8.58 -8.20
N THR A 171 -15.25 9.51 -7.65
CA THR A 171 -13.80 9.31 -7.44
C THR A 171 -13.49 8.09 -6.57
N CYS A 172 -14.33 7.77 -5.57
CA CYS A 172 -14.16 6.60 -4.71
C CYS A 172 -14.29 5.27 -5.47
N VAL A 173 -15.13 5.21 -6.51
CA VAL A 173 -15.30 4.05 -7.41
C VAL A 173 -14.06 3.91 -8.28
N LEU A 174 -13.65 5.01 -8.93
CA LEU A 174 -12.53 5.01 -9.88
C LEU A 174 -11.18 4.66 -9.24
N ILE A 175 -10.93 5.12 -8.02
CA ILE A 175 -9.64 4.89 -7.34
C ILE A 175 -9.59 3.56 -6.56
N CYS A 176 -10.70 2.82 -6.48
CA CYS A 176 -10.75 1.60 -5.68
C CYS A 176 -9.98 0.47 -6.39
N PRO A 177 -8.90 -0.07 -5.80
CA PRO A 177 -8.09 -1.10 -6.46
C PRO A 177 -8.75 -2.49 -6.48
N THR A 178 -9.89 -2.66 -5.81
CA THR A 178 -10.57 -3.96 -5.66
C THR A 178 -12.05 -3.91 -6.07
N GLY A 179 -12.52 -2.79 -6.64
CA GLY A 179 -13.91 -2.63 -7.03
C GLY A 179 -14.92 -2.75 -5.89
N ALA A 180 -14.52 -2.43 -4.65
CA ALA A 180 -15.39 -2.50 -3.48
C ALA A 180 -16.48 -1.42 -3.46
N PHE A 181 -16.26 -0.31 -4.17
CA PHE A 181 -17.28 0.67 -4.49
C PHE A 181 -17.83 0.35 -5.88
N ARG A 182 -19.15 0.24 -6.01
CA ARG A 182 -19.87 0.01 -7.27
C ARG A 182 -20.97 1.04 -7.41
#